data_AF-A0A946B6Q9-F1
#
_entry.id   AF-A0A946B6Q9-F1
#
_cell.length_a   1.000
_cell.length_b   1.000
_cell.length_c   1.000
_cell.angle_alpha   90.00
_cell.angle_beta   90.00
_cell.angle_gamma   90.00
#
_symmetry.space_group_name_H-M   'P 1'
#
loop_
_entity.id
_entity.type
_entity.pdbx_description
1 polymer ?
#
loop_
_entity_poly.entity_id
_entity_poly.type
_entity_poly.pdbx_seq_one_letter_code
_entity_poly.pdbx_strand_id
1 'polypeptide(L)'
;MNLALYGHAGKWLAVDMGVTFGDEDTPGVDVIVPDISAIEALGDDLVGILITHAHEDHIGAVPYLAGRFKCPVYASPFAAAFLRKKLEDDGGAGAKRK
;
A
#
# COMPACT_ATOMS: atom_id res chain seq x y z
N MET A 1 -5.28 9.73 -3.56
CA MET A 1 -5.14 8.55 -2.69
C MET A 1 -6.17 7.51 -3.07
N ASN A 2 -5.73 6.36 -3.58
CA ASN A 2 -6.59 5.23 -3.94
C ASN A 2 -6.31 4.02 -3.05
N LEU A 3 -7.38 3.40 -2.56
CA LEU A 3 -7.41 2.14 -1.84
C LEU A 3 -8.86 1.64 -1.83
N ALA A 4 -9.14 0.55 -2.52
CA ALA A 4 -10.47 -0.06 -2.58
C ALA A 4 -10.44 -1.51 -2.08
N LEU A 5 -11.52 -1.95 -1.44
CA LEU A 5 -11.68 -3.33 -0.99
C LEU A 5 -12.78 -4.03 -1.78
N TYR A 6 -12.49 -5.24 -2.23
CA TYR A 6 -13.45 -6.14 -2.89
C TYR A 6 -13.61 -7.39 -2.06
N GLY A 7 -14.82 -7.64 -1.57
CA GLY A 7 -15.16 -8.76 -0.70
C GLY A 7 -15.99 -9.82 -1.42
N HIS A 8 -15.61 -11.09 -1.29
CA HIS A 8 -16.40 -12.22 -1.73
C HIS A 8 -16.18 -13.45 -0.84
N ALA A 9 -17.27 -14.08 -0.37
CA ALA A 9 -17.23 -15.30 0.43
C ALA A 9 -16.29 -15.24 1.66
N GLY A 10 -16.29 -14.11 2.37
CA GLY A 10 -15.44 -13.89 3.55
C GLY A 10 -13.97 -13.60 3.23
N LYS A 11 -13.58 -13.50 1.95
CA LYS A 11 -12.24 -13.13 1.52
C LYS A 11 -12.24 -11.75 0.87
N TRP A 12 -11.10 -11.07 0.98
CA TRP A 12 -10.95 -9.68 0.59
C TRP A 12 -9.71 -9.46 -0.25
N LEU A 13 -9.85 -8.67 -1.31
CA LEU A 13 -8.77 -8.17 -2.14
C LEU A 13 -8.71 -6.64 -2.00
N ALA A 14 -7.54 -6.11 -1.65
CA ALA A 14 -7.29 -4.68 -1.75
C ALA A 14 -6.81 -4.35 -3.18
N VAL A 15 -7.31 -3.25 -3.73
CA VAL A 15 -6.85 -2.68 -5.01
C VAL A 15 -6.30 -1.30 -4.74
N ASP A 16 -5.03 -1.13 -5.13
CA ASP A 16 -4.18 0.02 -4.87
C ASP A 16 -3.94 0.31 -3.38
N MET A 17 -2.90 1.09 -3.11
CA MET A 17 -2.50 1.55 -1.79
C MET A 17 -1.63 2.79 -2.00
N GLY A 18 -2.28 3.89 -2.35
CA GLY A 18 -1.62 5.14 -2.72
C GLY A 18 -1.52 6.18 -1.61
N VAL A 19 -0.76 7.24 -1.88
CA VAL A 19 -0.70 8.45 -1.04
C VAL A 19 -1.61 9.55 -1.59
N THR A 20 -1.78 10.60 -0.79
CA THR A 20 -1.99 11.96 -1.30
C THR A 20 -0.91 12.87 -0.72
N PHE A 21 -0.77 14.07 -1.28
CA PHE A 21 0.20 15.07 -0.79
C PHE A 21 -0.51 16.04 0.16
N GLY A 22 0.26 16.61 1.09
CA GLY A 22 -0.24 17.69 1.90
C GLY A 22 -0.45 18.97 1.08
N ASP A 23 -1.37 19.81 1.53
CA ASP A 23 -1.70 21.11 0.96
C ASP A 23 -1.69 22.21 2.05
N GLU A 24 -2.27 23.37 1.73
CA GLU A 24 -2.36 24.52 2.65
C GLU A 24 -3.10 24.20 3.95
N ASP A 25 -4.03 23.23 3.95
CA ASP A 25 -4.77 22.80 5.14
C ASP A 25 -3.97 21.81 6.01
N THR A 26 -2.85 21.29 5.50
CA THR A 26 -1.94 20.39 6.23
C THR A 26 -0.49 20.89 6.27
N PRO A 27 -0.18 22.01 6.95
CA PRO A 27 1.16 22.57 6.98
C PRO A 27 2.21 21.61 7.56
N GLY A 28 3.30 21.40 6.82
CA GLY A 28 4.44 20.56 7.24
C GLY A 28 4.26 19.07 6.99
N VAL A 29 3.19 18.64 6.30
CA VAL A 29 2.96 17.24 5.92
C VAL A 29 3.41 17.00 4.47
N ASP A 30 4.37 16.10 4.26
CA ASP A 30 4.85 15.75 2.91
C ASP A 30 3.90 14.78 2.18
N VAL A 31 3.47 13.72 2.89
CA VAL A 31 2.59 12.67 2.35
C VAL A 31 1.56 12.25 3.39
N ILE A 32 0.37 11.90 2.90
CA ILE A 32 -0.76 11.39 3.68
C ILE A 32 -1.09 9.99 3.14
N VAL A 33 -1.27 9.04 4.06
CA VAL A 33 -1.58 7.63 3.76
C VAL A 33 -2.99 7.26 4.27
N PRO A 34 -3.63 6.23 3.71
CA PRO A 34 -4.97 5.85 4.14
C PRO A 34 -4.94 5.20 5.53
N ASP A 35 -6.03 5.40 6.30
CA ASP A 35 -6.27 4.61 7.51
C ASP A 35 -6.63 3.17 7.13
N ILE A 36 -5.87 2.22 7.66
CA ILE A 36 -5.99 0.79 7.36
C ILE A 36 -6.56 -0.02 8.53
N SER A 37 -7.05 0.62 9.59
CA SER A 37 -7.56 -0.07 10.78
C SER A 37 -8.63 -1.11 10.45
N ALA A 38 -9.51 -0.81 9.47
CA ALA A 38 -10.53 -1.75 8.99
C ALA A 38 -9.95 -2.93 8.20
N ILE A 39 -8.80 -2.73 7.53
CA ILE A 39 -8.13 -3.76 6.73
C ILE A 39 -7.28 -4.67 7.63
N GLU A 40 -6.59 -4.10 8.62
CA GLU A 40 -5.81 -4.86 9.60
C GLU A 40 -6.69 -5.85 10.37
N ALA A 41 -7.95 -5.49 10.64
CA ALA A 41 -8.93 -6.36 11.28
C ALA A 41 -9.32 -7.59 10.45
N LEU A 42 -9.05 -7.61 9.14
CA LEU A 42 -9.33 -8.76 8.26
C LEU A 42 -8.33 -9.90 8.45
N GLY A 43 -7.13 -9.62 8.96
CA GLY A 43 -6.10 -10.64 9.17
C GLY A 43 -5.82 -11.49 7.92
N ASP A 44 -5.98 -12.80 8.05
CA ASP A 44 -5.74 -13.79 6.97
C ASP A 44 -6.88 -13.85 5.93
N ASP A 45 -7.95 -13.07 6.11
CA ASP A 45 -9.02 -12.93 5.11
C ASP A 45 -8.68 -11.90 4.02
N LEU A 46 -7.68 -11.04 4.24
CA LEU A 46 -7.07 -10.25 3.16
C LEU A 46 -6.12 -11.15 2.36
N VAL A 47 -6.56 -11.57 1.18
CA VAL A 47 -5.82 -12.56 0.37
C VAL A 47 -4.79 -11.95 -0.57
N GLY A 48 -4.80 -10.63 -0.74
CA GLY A 48 -3.79 -9.94 -1.55
C GLY A 48 -4.05 -8.45 -1.71
N ILE A 49 -3.03 -7.77 -2.23
CA ILE A 49 -3.07 -6.37 -2.66
C ILE A 49 -2.71 -6.34 -4.15
N LEU A 50 -3.58 -5.78 -4.98
CA LEU A 50 -3.34 -5.60 -6.41
C LEU A 50 -3.03 -4.13 -6.71
N ILE A 51 -1.86 -3.85 -7.28
CA ILE A 51 -1.47 -2.52 -7.74
C ILE A 51 -1.77 -2.38 -9.23
N THR A 52 -2.60 -1.40 -9.59
CA THR A 52 -3.04 -1.18 -10.96
C THR A 52 -1.93 -0.58 -11.84
N HIS A 53 -1.26 0.48 -11.37
CA HIS A 53 -0.19 1.15 -12.08
C HIS A 53 0.74 1.94 -11.13
N ALA A 54 1.78 2.58 -11.67
CA ALA A 54 2.91 3.10 -10.91
C ALA A 54 2.77 4.58 -10.47
N HIS A 55 1.58 5.18 -10.51
CA HIS A 55 1.42 6.53 -9.96
C HIS A 55 1.39 6.49 -8.43
N GLU A 56 1.93 7.54 -7.80
CA GLU A 56 2.07 7.64 -6.33
C GLU A 56 0.72 7.54 -5.60
N ASP A 57 -0.35 8.05 -6.20
CA ASP A 57 -1.69 7.96 -5.64
C ASP A 57 -2.32 6.56 -5.77
N HIS A 58 -1.60 5.59 -6.35
CA HIS A 58 -1.95 4.16 -6.39
C HIS A 58 -0.94 3.26 -5.67
N ILE A 59 0.35 3.60 -5.63
CA ILE A 59 1.41 2.74 -5.08
C ILE A 59 2.16 3.34 -3.89
N GLY A 60 2.05 4.66 -3.69
CA GLY A 60 2.92 5.41 -2.82
C GLY A 60 2.83 5.05 -1.34
N ALA A 61 1.72 4.45 -0.89
CA ALA A 61 1.54 4.04 0.51
C ALA A 61 2.05 2.62 0.79
N VAL A 62 2.36 1.83 -0.24
CA VAL A 62 2.85 0.44 -0.11
C VAL A 62 4.10 0.34 0.77
N PRO A 63 5.16 1.16 0.61
CA PRO A 63 6.36 1.09 1.48
C PRO A 63 6.07 1.30 2.96
N TYR A 64 5.04 2.07 3.29
CA TYR A 64 4.67 2.41 4.68
C TYR A 64 3.78 1.34 5.32
N LEU A 65 2.89 0.73 4.54
CA LEU A 65 1.76 -0.04 5.07
C LEU A 65 1.84 -1.53 4.75
N ALA A 66 2.45 -1.94 3.63
CA ALA A 66 2.37 -3.33 3.16
C ALA A 66 2.99 -4.34 4.15
N GLY A 67 4.01 -3.94 4.91
CA GLY A 67 4.63 -4.79 5.93
C GLY A 67 3.72 -5.17 7.10
N ARG A 68 2.53 -4.58 7.21
CA ARG A 68 1.52 -4.89 8.23
C ARG A 68 0.60 -6.05 7.82
N PHE A 69 0.56 -6.39 6.53
CA PHE A 69 -0.30 -7.44 5.99
C PHE A 69 0.52 -8.70 5.66
N LYS A 70 -0.06 -9.87 5.92
CA LYS A 70 0.56 -11.17 5.61
C LYS A 70 0.04 -11.73 4.28
N CYS A 71 -0.03 -10.90 3.25
CA CYS A 71 -0.59 -11.27 1.95
C CYS A 71 0.35 -10.87 0.79
N PRO A 72 0.25 -11.54 -0.38
CA PRO A 72 1.02 -11.18 -1.55
C PRO A 72 0.60 -9.83 -2.15
N VAL A 73 1.57 -9.11 -2.70
CA VAL A 73 1.34 -7.93 -3.53
C VAL A 73 1.51 -8.32 -5.01
N TYR A 74 0.46 -8.10 -5.79
CA TYR A 74 0.43 -8.33 -7.23
C TYR A 74 0.53 -7.00 -7.97
N ALA A 75 1.33 -6.96 -9.03
CA ALA A 75 1.50 -5.77 -9.87
C ALA A 75 1.96 -6.17 -11.28
N SER A 76 1.76 -5.28 -12.25
CA SER A 76 2.40 -5.41 -13.57
C SER A 76 3.93 -5.34 -13.44
N PRO A 77 4.72 -5.89 -14.39
CA PRO A 77 6.19 -5.83 -14.32
C PRO A 77 6.74 -4.40 -14.15
N PHE A 78 6.11 -3.42 -14.81
CA PHE A 78 6.50 -2.02 -14.71
C PHE A 78 6.24 -1.44 -13.31
N ALA A 79 5.02 -1.61 -12.78
CA ALA A 79 4.69 -1.14 -11.44
C ALA A 79 5.50 -1.87 -10.35
N ALA A 80 5.78 -3.15 -10.53
CA ALA A 80 6.63 -3.93 -9.63
C ALA A 80 8.08 -3.42 -9.62
N ALA A 81 8.63 -3.02 -10.76
CA ALA A 81 9.98 -2.44 -10.84
C ALA A 81 10.07 -1.11 -10.08
N PHE A 82 9.07 -0.23 -10.27
CA PHE A 82 8.97 1.03 -9.51
C PHE A 82 8.84 0.77 -8.00
N LEU A 83 7.97 -0.17 -7.61
CA LEU A 83 7.78 -0.52 -6.20
C LEU A 83 9.06 -1.02 -5.55
N ARG A 84 9.79 -1.93 -6.22
CA ARG A 84 11.06 -2.46 -5.72
C ARG A 84 12.07 -1.35 -5.52
N LYS A 85 12.19 -0.44 -6.49
CA LYS A 85 13.08 0.71 -6.38
C LYS A 85 12.73 1.59 -5.18
N LYS A 86 11.44 1.86 -4.96
CA LYS A 86 10.96 2.65 -3.82
C LYS A 86 11.27 1.98 -2.48
N LEU A 87 11.08 0.66 -2.39
CA LEU A 87 11.41 -0.11 -1.18
C LEU A 87 12.92 -0.13 -0.88
N GLU A 88 13.77 -0.06 -1.90
CA GLU A 88 15.22 0.09 -1.74
C GLU A 88 15.59 1.49 -1.25
N ASP A 89 14.98 2.53 -1.83
CA ASP A 89 15.26 3.94 -1.53
C ASP A 89 14.78 4.34 -0.11
N ASP A 90 13.64 3.82 0.33
CA ASP A 90 13.10 4.01 1.69
C ASP A 90 13.85 3.14 2.75
N GLY A 91 14.96 2.50 2.38
CA GLY A 91 15.84 1.78 3.30
C GLY A 91 15.29 0.44 3.79
N GLY A 92 14.41 -0.23 3.04
CA GLY A 92 13.95 -1.58 3.37
C GLY A 92 13.33 -1.69 4.76
N ALA A 93 12.45 -0.76 5.14
CA ALA A 93 11.79 -0.69 6.45
C ALA A 93 10.93 -1.91 6.84
N GLY A 94 10.88 -2.96 5.99
CA GLY A 94 10.30 -4.28 6.30
C GLY A 94 11.28 -5.44 6.37
N ALA A 95 12.54 -5.30 5.93
CA ALA A 95 13.46 -6.44 5.74
C ALA A 95 14.50 -6.64 6.86
N LYS A 96 14.53 -5.77 7.87
CA LYS A 96 15.39 -5.94 9.07
C LYS A 96 14.64 -5.61 10.35
N ARG A 97 13.83 -6.54 10.83
CA ARG A 97 13.54 -6.65 12.27
C ARG A 97 13.76 -8.11 12.67
N LYS A 98 14.87 -8.35 13.37
CA LYS A 98 15.10 -9.56 14.17
C LYS A 98 14.11 -9.60 15.31
#